data_AF-A0A7I7LHA6-F1
#
_entry.id   AF-A0A7I7LHA6-F1
#
_cell.length_a   1.000
_cell.length_b   1.000
_cell.length_c   1.000
_cell.angle_alpha   90.00
_cell.angle_beta   90.00
_cell.angle_gamma   90.00
#
_symmetry.space_group_name_H-M   'P 1'
#
loop_
_entity.id
_entity.type
_entity.pdbx_description
1 polymer ?
#
loop_
_entity_poly.entity_id
_entity_poly.type
_entity_poly.pdbx_seq_one_letter_code
_entity_poly.pdbx_strand_id
1 'polypeptide(L)'
;MAPGQRPAQLPDPTIKPISYGCSRDGHRRRLYDKPQTPLDRLLAAGVLSAAQQTELLTYRNSLNPAAIARQIADLQAALLRLAKDKTEQLYLAAIPAALPALKAGIRIKSKTTT
;
A
#
# COMPACT_ATOMS: atom_id res chain seq x y z
N MET A 1 19.78 -20.47 -18.94
CA MET A 1 18.37 -20.07 -19.10
C MET A 1 17.74 -20.11 -17.71
N ALA A 2 17.58 -18.95 -17.06
CA ALA A 2 17.15 -18.87 -15.66
C ALA A 2 15.62 -18.97 -15.55
N PRO A 3 15.06 -19.70 -14.58
CA PRO A 3 13.62 -19.73 -14.34
C PRO A 3 13.15 -18.35 -13.84
N GLY A 4 12.23 -17.74 -14.58
CA GLY A 4 11.64 -16.45 -14.25
C GLY A 4 10.92 -16.50 -12.90
N GLN A 5 11.33 -15.62 -11.99
CA GLN A 5 10.64 -15.37 -10.74
C GLN A 5 9.22 -14.86 -11.05
N ARG A 6 8.21 -15.62 -10.63
CA ARG A 6 6.81 -15.17 -10.67
C ARG A 6 6.67 -13.96 -9.72
N PRO A 7 6.07 -12.85 -10.16
CA PRO A 7 5.83 -11.71 -9.27
C PRO A 7 4.95 -12.14 -8.11
N ALA A 8 5.26 -11.63 -6.91
CA ALA A 8 4.53 -11.91 -5.69
C ALA A 8 3.03 -11.60 -5.89
N GLN A 9 2.19 -12.63 -5.77
CA GLN A 9 0.75 -12.50 -5.78
C GLN A 9 0.34 -11.75 -4.50
N LEU A 10 -0.18 -10.54 -4.66
CA LEU A 10 -0.90 -9.81 -3.62
C LEU A 10 -2.04 -10.73 -3.12
N PRO A 11 -2.33 -10.83 -1.80
CA PRO A 11 -3.42 -11.68 -1.32
C PRO A 11 -4.72 -11.25 -1.99
N ASP A 12 -5.28 -12.14 -2.80
CA ASP A 12 -6.61 -11.94 -3.38
C ASP A 12 -7.59 -11.72 -2.21
N PRO A 13 -8.39 -10.65 -2.21
CA PRO A 13 -9.34 -10.43 -1.14
C PRO A 13 -10.26 -11.64 -1.09
N THR A 14 -10.28 -12.36 0.04
CA THR A 14 -11.09 -13.57 0.23
C THR A 14 -12.54 -13.15 0.41
N ILE A 15 -13.18 -12.69 -0.67
CA ILE A 15 -14.58 -12.32 -0.69
C ILE A 15 -15.39 -13.61 -0.74
N LYS A 16 -16.16 -13.87 0.30
CA LYS A 16 -17.05 -15.04 0.35
C LYS A 16 -18.25 -14.81 -0.58
N PRO A 17 -18.61 -15.79 -1.43
CA PRO A 17 -19.80 -15.68 -2.26
C PRO A 17 -21.04 -15.70 -1.37
N ILE A 18 -22.02 -14.85 -1.68
CA ILE A 18 -23.33 -14.83 -1.02
C ILE A 18 -24.19 -16.02 -1.46
N SER A 19 -24.01 -16.47 -2.70
CA SER A 19 -24.72 -17.62 -3.26
C SER A 19 -24.03 -18.11 -4.54
N TYR A 20 -24.59 -19.17 -5.14
CA TYR A 20 -24.15 -19.71 -6.42
C TYR A 20 -25.31 -19.66 -7.41
N GLY A 21 -25.03 -19.22 -8.63
CA GLY A 21 -25.97 -19.25 -9.75
C GLY A 21 -25.49 -20.17 -10.86
N CYS A 22 -26.34 -20.40 -11.86
CA CYS A 22 -25.97 -21.11 -13.09
C CYS A 22 -25.84 -20.09 -14.23
N SER A 23 -24.75 -20.14 -14.99
CA SER A 23 -24.61 -19.33 -16.21
C SER A 23 -25.41 -19.94 -17.36
N ARG A 24 -25.58 -19.16 -18.44
CA ARG A 24 -26.28 -19.61 -19.66
C ARG A 24 -25.66 -20.86 -20.27
N ASP A 25 -24.37 -21.06 -20.02
CA ASP A 25 -23.56 -22.21 -20.46
C ASP A 25 -23.63 -23.41 -19.48
N GLY A 26 -24.48 -23.34 -18.44
CA GLY A 26 -24.65 -24.41 -17.44
C GLY A 26 -23.57 -24.48 -16.35
N HIS A 27 -22.56 -23.60 -16.39
CA HIS A 27 -21.50 -23.57 -15.38
C HIS A 27 -21.91 -22.83 -14.11
N ARG A 28 -21.54 -23.39 -12.95
CA ARG A 28 -21.75 -22.77 -11.63
C ARG A 28 -20.90 -21.49 -11.49
N ARG A 29 -21.55 -20.36 -11.23
CA ARG A 29 -20.88 -19.08 -10.98
C ARG A 29 -21.10 -18.62 -9.55
N ARG A 30 -20.07 -17.99 -8.97
CA ARG A 30 -20.14 -17.31 -7.67
C ARG A 30 -20.92 -16.02 -7.84
N LEU A 31 -21.90 -15.80 -6.97
CA LEU A 31 -22.59 -14.53 -6.84
C LEU A 31 -22.02 -13.82 -5.61
N TYR A 32 -21.63 -12.57 -5.78
CA TYR A 32 -21.08 -11.73 -4.74
C TYR A 32 -22.08 -10.65 -4.34
N ASP A 33 -21.86 -10.07 -3.17
CA ASP A 33 -22.57 -8.87 -2.75
C ASP A 33 -22.36 -7.75 -3.76
N LYS A 34 -23.37 -6.88 -3.88
CA LYS A 34 -23.25 -5.70 -4.74
C LYS A 34 -22.18 -4.78 -4.15
N PRO A 35 -21.33 -4.16 -4.99
CA PRO A 35 -20.33 -3.22 -4.50
C PRO A 35 -21.05 -2.03 -3.85
N GLN A 36 -20.75 -1.80 -2.58
CA GLN A 36 -21.38 -0.76 -1.77
C GLN A 36 -20.33 -0.17 -0.82
N THR A 37 -20.44 1.14 -0.53
CA THR A 37 -19.51 1.75 0.44
C THR A 37 -19.80 1.21 1.85
N PRO A 38 -18.79 1.14 2.74
CA PRO A 38 -19.02 0.73 4.12
C PRO A 38 -20.11 1.53 4.83
N LEU A 39 -20.18 2.84 4.55
CA LEU A 39 -21.22 3.72 5.10
C LEU A 39 -22.61 3.32 4.61
N ASP A 40 -22.79 3.11 3.31
CA ASP A 40 -24.12 2.75 2.78
C ASP A 40 -24.56 1.38 3.33
N ARG A 41 -23.63 0.44 3.54
CA ARG A 41 -23.93 -0.86 4.19
C ARG A 41 -24.36 -0.66 5.64
N LEU A 42 -23.71 0.23 6.38
CA LEU A 42 -24.06 0.55 7.76
C LEU A 42 -25.44 1.21 7.85
N LEU A 43 -25.78 2.10 6.91
CA LEU A 43 -27.10 2.72 6.83
C LEU A 43 -28.19 1.67 6.52
N ALA A 44 -27.92 0.75 5.59
CA ALA A 44 -28.85 -0.33 5.25
C ALA A 44 -29.08 -1.33 6.39
N ALA A 45 -28.13 -1.48 7.31
CA ALA A 45 -28.25 -2.37 8.46
C ALA A 45 -29.28 -1.89 9.51
N GLY A 46 -29.70 -0.61 9.48
CA GLY A 46 -30.74 -0.08 10.37
C GLY A 46 -30.36 -0.03 11.85
N VAL A 47 -29.07 -0.20 12.18
CA VAL A 47 -28.56 -0.25 13.57
C VAL A 47 -28.34 1.13 14.19
N LEU A 48 -28.36 2.19 13.39
CA LEU A 48 -28.07 3.57 13.82
C LEU A 48 -29.35 4.36 14.11
N SER A 49 -29.31 5.23 15.11
CA SER A 49 -30.37 6.20 15.35
C SER A 49 -30.44 7.25 14.23
N ALA A 50 -31.59 7.89 14.03
CA ALA A 50 -31.76 8.92 13.00
C ALA A 50 -30.76 10.09 13.14
N ALA A 51 -30.42 10.46 14.37
CA ALA A 51 -29.41 11.48 14.65
C ALA A 51 -28.02 11.06 14.16
N GLN A 52 -27.60 9.83 14.47
CA GLN A 52 -26.30 9.29 14.04
C GLN A 52 -26.19 9.17 12.51
N GLN A 53 -27.27 8.75 11.85
CA GLN A 53 -27.29 8.68 10.39
C GLN A 53 -27.10 10.07 9.77
N THR A 54 -27.78 11.08 10.30
CA THR A 54 -27.69 12.47 9.83
C THR A 54 -26.29 13.04 10.05
N GLU A 55 -25.70 12.78 11.21
CA GLU A 55 -24.33 13.21 11.53
C GLU A 55 -23.31 12.61 10.54
N LEU A 56 -23.37 11.29 10.32
CA LEU A 56 -22.45 10.61 9.40
C LEU A 56 -22.60 11.08 7.96
N LEU A 57 -23.83 11.30 7.49
CA LEU A 57 -24.09 11.82 6.15
C LEU A 57 -23.58 13.25 6.00
N THR A 58 -23.79 14.09 7.01
CA THR A 58 -23.30 15.48 7.03
C THR A 58 -21.78 15.49 7.00
N TYR A 59 -21.13 14.67 7.82
CA TYR A 59 -19.68 14.52 7.83
C TYR A 59 -19.15 14.02 6.50
N ARG A 60 -19.73 12.97 5.91
CA ARG A 60 -19.34 12.48 4.58
C ARG A 60 -19.39 13.57 3.52
N ASN A 61 -20.45 14.37 3.53
CA ASN A 61 -20.67 15.42 2.54
C ASN A 61 -19.75 16.64 2.75
N SER A 62 -19.22 16.86 3.95
CA SER A 62 -18.24 17.91 4.21
C SER A 62 -16.82 17.54 3.77
N LEU A 63 -16.54 16.25 3.58
CA LEU A 63 -15.25 15.79 3.10
C LEU A 63 -15.02 16.15 1.63
N ASN A 64 -13.85 16.74 1.34
CA ASN A 64 -13.32 16.90 0.00
C ASN A 64 -12.08 16.01 -0.18
N PRO A 65 -12.23 14.77 -0.68
CA PRO A 65 -11.12 13.82 -0.80
C PRO A 65 -9.98 14.33 -1.66
N ALA A 66 -10.27 15.11 -2.70
CA ALA A 66 -9.24 15.65 -3.58
C ALA A 66 -8.38 16.71 -2.87
N ALA A 67 -8.98 17.58 -2.07
CA ALA A 67 -8.25 18.55 -1.27
C ALA A 67 -7.38 17.86 -0.20
N ILE A 68 -7.94 16.86 0.49
CA ILE A 68 -7.22 16.07 1.50
C ILE A 68 -6.03 15.34 0.86
N ALA A 69 -6.22 14.72 -0.31
CA ALA A 69 -5.15 14.03 -1.02
C ALA A 69 -3.99 14.97 -1.40
N ARG A 70 -4.30 16.20 -1.84
CA ARG A 70 -3.27 17.23 -2.10
C ARG A 70 -2.51 17.59 -0.84
N GLN A 71 -3.21 17.87 0.26
CA GLN A 71 -2.60 18.19 1.54
C GLN A 71 -1.68 17.07 2.06
N ILE A 72 -2.12 15.82 1.92
CA ILE A 72 -1.30 14.65 2.29
C ILE A 72 -0.03 14.61 1.45
N ALA A 73 -0.13 14.79 0.13
CA ALA A 73 1.03 14.78 -0.76
C ALA A 73 2.01 15.92 -0.44
N ASP A 74 1.49 17.12 -0.18
CA ASP A 74 2.31 18.30 0.17
C ASP A 74 3.06 18.07 1.50
N LEU A 75 2.38 17.54 2.51
CA LEU A 75 2.98 17.20 3.80
C LEU A 75 4.03 16.10 3.65
N GLN A 76 3.76 15.06 2.87
CA GLN A 76 4.74 14.00 2.59
C GLN A 76 5.99 14.55 1.88
N ALA A 77 5.82 15.43 0.89
CA ALA A 77 6.94 16.07 0.21
C ALA A 77 7.78 16.93 1.17
N ALA A 78 7.12 17.70 2.04
CA ALA A 78 7.80 18.50 3.06
C ALA A 78 8.59 17.62 4.04
N LEU A 79 8.00 16.53 4.52
CA LEU A 79 8.65 15.58 5.43
C LEU A 79 9.87 14.92 4.78
N LEU A 80 9.76 14.50 3.51
CA LEU A 80 10.88 13.92 2.77
C LEU A 80 12.03 14.92 2.62
N ARG A 81 11.73 16.19 2.31
CA ARG A 81 12.74 17.24 2.21
C ARG A 81 13.46 17.47 3.54
N LEU A 82 12.72 17.51 4.65
CA LEU A 82 13.29 17.72 5.98
C LEU A 82 14.11 16.52 6.46
N ALA A 83 13.72 15.30 6.09
CA ALA A 83 14.41 14.08 6.50
C ALA A 83 15.66 13.78 5.67
N LYS A 84 15.79 14.33 4.46
CA LYS A 84 16.81 13.99 3.46
C LYS A 84 18.22 13.87 4.05
N ASP A 85 18.76 14.97 4.58
CA ASP A 85 20.16 15.01 5.00
C ASP A 85 20.43 14.07 6.18
N LYS A 86 19.48 13.96 7.12
CA LYS A 86 19.56 13.03 8.25
C LYS A 86 19.55 11.58 7.80
N THR A 87 18.69 11.24 6.84
CA THR A 87 18.64 9.87 6.28
C THR A 87 19.91 9.53 5.49
N GLU A 88 20.47 10.50 4.76
CA GLU A 88 21.72 10.34 4.02
C GLU A 88 22.91 10.16 4.97
N GLN A 89 23.00 10.95 6.05
CA GLN A 89 24.02 10.79 7.08
C GLN A 89 23.96 9.42 7.76
N LEU A 90 22.77 8.95 8.14
CA LEU A 90 22.59 7.62 8.72
C LEU A 90 22.97 6.51 7.73
N TYR A 91 22.62 6.67 6.46
CA TYR A 91 22.99 5.73 5.41
C TYR A 91 24.52 5.64 5.26
N LEU A 92 25.21 6.78 5.18
CA LEU A 92 26.67 6.83 5.08
C LEU A 92 27.34 6.24 6.34
N ALA A 93 26.82 6.51 7.53
CA ALA A 93 27.32 5.95 8.79
C ALA A 93 27.10 4.44 8.90
N ALA A 94 26.08 3.89 8.23
CA ALA A 94 25.80 2.46 8.21
C ALA A 94 26.65 1.68 7.20
N ILE A 95 27.30 2.37 6.24
CA ILE A 95 28.26 1.72 5.33
C ILE A 95 29.51 1.37 6.16
N PRO A 96 29.89 0.09 6.26
CA PRO A 96 31.13 -0.27 6.92
C PRO A 96 32.29 0.37 6.16
N ALA A 97 33.08 1.20 6.84
CA ALA A 97 34.23 1.90 6.25
C ALA A 97 35.29 0.94 5.66
N ALA A 98 35.27 -0.33 6.06
CA ALA A 98 36.10 -1.38 5.52
C ALA A 98 35.25 -2.38 4.73
N LEU A 99 35.71 -2.73 3.53
CA LEU A 99 35.17 -3.87 2.78
C LEU A 99 35.26 -5.12 3.66
N PRO A 100 34.23 -6.00 3.68
CA PRO A 100 34.36 -7.29 4.33
C PRO A 100 35.58 -8.01 3.75
N ALA A 101 36.37 -8.67 4.59
CA ALA A 101 37.56 -9.39 4.16
C ALA A 101 37.18 -10.39 3.05
N LEU A 102 37.38 -9.97 1.80
CA LEU A 102 37.24 -10.83 0.64
C LEU A 102 38.25 -11.94 0.86
N LYS A 103 37.81 -13.20 0.82
CA LYS A 103 38.71 -14.36 0.98
C LYS A 103 39.95 -14.15 0.12
N ALA A 104 41.12 -14.44 0.70
CA ALA A 104 42.48 -14.00 0.35
C ALA A 104 42.99 -14.15 -1.11
N GLY A 105 42.13 -14.34 -2.11
CA GLY A 105 42.50 -14.61 -3.51
C GLY A 105 42.46 -13.43 -4.47
N ILE A 106 41.92 -12.26 -4.11
CA ILE A 106 41.79 -11.12 -5.05
C ILE A 106 42.75 -10.00 -4.64
N ARG A 107 43.85 -9.86 -5.39
CA ARG A 107 44.90 -8.84 -5.17
C ARG A 107 44.53 -7.54 -5.90
N ILE A 108 44.17 -6.50 -5.15
CA ILE A 108 43.89 -5.16 -5.70
C ILE A 108 45.21 -4.36 -5.69
N LYS A 109 45.68 -3.88 -6.85
CA LYS A 109 46.85 -3.00 -6.92
C LYS A 109 46.43 -1.57 -6.59
N SER A 110 46.93 -1.01 -5.49
CA SER A 110 46.81 0.43 -5.22
C SER A 110 47.71 1.20 -6.19
N LYS A 111 47.18 2.28 -6.79
CA LYS A 111 47.99 3.28 -7.48
C LYS A 111 48.57 4.21 -6.42
N THR A 112 49.86 4.08 -6.15
CA THR A 112 50.63 5.06 -5.37
C THR A 112 50.82 6.31 -6.23
N THR A 113 50.27 7.44 -5.79
CA THR A 113 50.53 8.77 -6.36
C THR A 113 51.77 9.34 -5.65
N THR A 114 52.79 9.70 -6.43
CA THR A 114 53.97 10.49 -6.02
C THR A 114 53.66 11.97 -6.08
#